data_AF-A0A674D026-F1
#
_entry.id   AF-A0A674D026-F1
#
_cell.length_a   1.000
_cell.length_b   1.000
_cell.length_c   1.000
_cell.angle_alpha   90.00
_cell.angle_beta   90.00
_cell.angle_gamma   90.00
#
_symmetry.space_group_name_H-M   'P 1'
#
loop_
_entity.id
_entity.type
_entity.pdbx_description
1 polymer ?
#
loop_
_entity_poly.entity_id
_entity_poly.type
_entity_poly.pdbx_seq_one_letter_code
_entity_poly.pdbx_strand_id
1 'polypeptide(L)'
;MHVVNHCEVKPIAEKRNVLEESAHIARGDVSDLAKQEVTAFDALVIPGDGSTLQVMCCIAPVLAAKALPGCEITMGQDKECERWPYAKTATSMKELGCKHVNKKVGEVHIDVKNKLVTSSAFMCNAPIHEVFDRVGVMVTELLKLV
;
A
#
# COMPACT_ATOMS: atom_id res chain seq x y z
N MET A 1 -16.18 9.30 5.00
CA MET A 1 -15.26 9.71 3.91
C MET A 1 -15.13 11.22 3.96
N HIS A 2 -13.92 11.75 3.74
CA HIS A 2 -13.67 13.19 3.67
C HIS A 2 -13.12 13.51 2.28
N VAL A 3 -13.60 14.60 1.69
CA VAL A 3 -12.96 15.20 0.51
C VAL A 3 -11.91 16.17 1.02
N VAL A 4 -10.72 16.18 0.43
CA VAL A 4 -9.59 17.01 0.86
C VAL A 4 -9.11 17.88 -0.30
N ASN A 5 -9.11 19.20 -0.09
CA ASN A 5 -8.39 20.12 -0.97
C ASN A 5 -6.89 19.94 -0.70
N HIS A 6 -6.18 19.29 -1.63
CA HIS A 6 -4.76 19.00 -1.49
C HIS A 6 -3.85 20.22 -1.74
N CYS A 7 -4.36 21.29 -2.37
CA CYS A 7 -3.63 22.57 -2.47
C CYS A 7 -3.60 23.34 -1.14
N GLU A 8 -4.63 23.16 -0.31
CA GLU A 8 -4.71 23.75 1.04
C GLU A 8 -4.35 22.78 2.19
N VAL A 9 -4.26 21.48 1.87
CA VAL A 9 -4.12 20.36 2.83
C VAL A 9 -5.23 20.37 3.90
N LYS A 10 -6.49 20.58 3.48
CA LYS A 10 -7.66 20.70 4.37
C LYS A 10 -8.87 19.89 3.90
N PRO A 11 -9.68 19.33 4.83
CA PRO A 11 -10.96 18.75 4.49
C PRO A 11 -11.95 19.85 4.03
N ILE A 12 -12.77 19.53 3.04
CA ILE A 12 -13.82 20.40 2.50
C ILE A 12 -15.19 19.72 2.59
N ALA A 13 -16.26 20.52 2.66
CA ALA A 13 -17.64 20.04 2.85
C ALA A 13 -18.30 19.46 1.57
N GLU A 14 -17.51 18.83 0.71
CA GLU A 14 -17.98 18.16 -0.51
C GLU A 14 -18.37 16.70 -0.25
N LYS A 15 -19.10 16.11 -1.20
CA LYS A 15 -19.32 14.66 -1.31
C LYS A 15 -18.89 14.20 -2.70
N ARG A 16 -18.22 13.05 -2.76
CA ARG A 16 -17.79 12.37 -3.99
C ARG A 16 -17.96 10.86 -3.81
N ASN A 17 -18.07 10.13 -4.92
CA ASN A 17 -18.21 8.68 -4.93
C ASN A 17 -16.86 8.02 -5.27
N VAL A 18 -16.47 7.00 -4.51
CA VAL A 18 -15.20 6.27 -4.71
C VAL A 18 -15.10 5.74 -6.14
N LEU A 19 -16.15 5.08 -6.64
CA LEU A 19 -16.12 4.43 -7.95
C LEU A 19 -15.99 5.45 -9.09
N GLU A 20 -16.65 6.60 -8.96
CA GLU A 20 -16.61 7.69 -9.94
C GLU A 20 -15.24 8.39 -9.94
N GLU A 21 -14.66 8.69 -8.76
CA GLU A 21 -13.32 9.29 -8.69
C GLU A 21 -12.24 8.30 -9.15
N SER A 22 -12.36 7.00 -8.82
CA SER A 22 -11.46 5.95 -9.32
C SER A 22 -11.53 5.76 -10.83
N ALA A 23 -12.69 6.03 -11.46
CA ALA A 23 -12.83 5.99 -12.92
C ALA A 23 -11.89 6.98 -13.63
N HIS A 24 -11.50 8.09 -13.00
CA HIS A 24 -10.51 9.01 -13.56
C HIS A 24 -9.11 8.37 -13.70
N ILE A 25 -8.70 7.55 -12.72
CA ILE A 25 -7.42 6.84 -12.74
C ILE A 25 -7.48 5.70 -13.77
N ALA A 26 -8.57 4.93 -13.76
CA ALA A 26 -8.80 3.80 -14.65
C ALA A 26 -9.26 4.19 -16.08
N ARG A 27 -9.38 5.49 -16.38
CA ARG A 27 -9.89 6.02 -17.66
C ARG A 27 -11.27 5.48 -18.08
N GLY A 28 -12.13 5.23 -17.09
CA GLY A 28 -13.47 4.66 -17.25
C GLY A 28 -13.55 3.14 -17.10
N ASP A 29 -12.43 2.41 -17.18
CA ASP A 29 -12.38 0.94 -17.06
C ASP A 29 -12.33 0.50 -15.59
N VAL A 30 -13.42 0.76 -14.85
CA VAL A 30 -13.54 0.43 -13.42
C VAL A 30 -14.85 -0.29 -13.12
N SER A 31 -14.76 -1.31 -12.28
CA SER A 31 -15.88 -2.15 -11.86
C SER A 31 -16.16 -2.01 -10.35
N ASP A 32 -17.39 -2.34 -9.96
CA ASP A 32 -17.79 -2.38 -8.55
C ASP A 32 -17.15 -3.59 -7.86
N LEU A 33 -16.35 -3.34 -6.81
CA LEU A 33 -15.66 -4.36 -6.02
C LEU A 33 -16.61 -5.42 -5.45
N ALA A 34 -17.85 -5.04 -5.11
CA ALA A 34 -18.86 -5.98 -4.60
C ALA A 34 -19.42 -6.93 -5.66
N LYS A 35 -19.00 -6.79 -6.93
CA LYS A 35 -19.40 -7.63 -8.07
C LYS A 35 -18.24 -8.44 -8.65
N GLN A 36 -17.07 -8.48 -7.99
CA GLN A 36 -15.89 -9.17 -8.49
C GLN A 36 -15.76 -10.56 -7.86
N GLU A 37 -15.65 -11.59 -8.69
CA GLU A 37 -15.39 -12.95 -8.26
C GLU A 37 -13.88 -13.17 -8.06
N VAL A 38 -13.46 -13.54 -6.85
CA VAL A 38 -12.03 -13.69 -6.51
C VAL A 38 -11.33 -14.74 -7.37
N THR A 39 -12.06 -15.75 -7.85
CA THR A 39 -11.56 -16.80 -8.74
C THR A 39 -11.27 -16.35 -10.17
N ALA A 40 -11.60 -15.11 -10.55
CA ALA A 40 -11.31 -14.54 -11.86
C ALA A 40 -9.93 -13.85 -11.96
N PHE A 41 -9.13 -13.85 -10.89
CA PHE A 41 -7.86 -13.13 -10.81
C PHE A 41 -6.77 -13.97 -10.14
N ASP A 42 -5.58 -14.06 -10.75
CA ASP A 42 -4.44 -14.79 -10.18
C ASP A 42 -3.79 -14.05 -8.99
N ALA A 43 -3.86 -12.71 -9.00
CA ALA A 43 -3.43 -11.83 -7.92
C ALA A 43 -4.16 -10.48 -7.95
N LEU A 44 -4.15 -9.76 -6.83
CA LEU A 44 -4.67 -8.39 -6.72
C LEU A 44 -3.52 -7.41 -6.41
N VAL A 45 -3.57 -6.23 -7.01
CA VAL A 45 -2.65 -5.12 -6.74
C VAL A 45 -3.45 -3.91 -6.31
N ILE A 46 -3.11 -3.25 -5.19
CA ILE A 46 -3.72 -1.95 -4.88
C ILE A 46 -2.69 -0.93 -4.34
N PRO A 47 -2.41 0.16 -5.07
CA PRO A 47 -1.55 1.23 -4.60
C PRO A 47 -2.15 1.94 -3.39
N GLY A 48 -1.30 2.36 -2.45
CA GLY A 48 -1.75 3.04 -1.24
C GLY A 48 -1.48 4.54 -1.26
N ASP A 49 -2.54 5.33 -1.22
CA ASP A 49 -2.59 6.68 -0.66
C ASP A 49 -3.61 6.79 0.50
N GLY A 50 -4.40 5.73 0.76
CA GLY A 50 -5.36 5.72 1.88
C GLY A 50 -6.13 4.43 2.18
N SER A 51 -6.06 3.34 1.39
CA SER A 51 -6.76 2.07 1.72
C SER A 51 -6.30 0.84 0.90
N THR A 52 -6.35 -0.36 1.51
CA THR A 52 -6.66 -1.73 0.96
C THR A 52 -6.04 -2.11 -0.39
N LEU A 53 -5.28 -3.19 -0.67
CA LEU A 53 -4.71 -4.37 0.00
C LEU A 53 -3.74 -5.12 -0.99
N GLN A 54 -3.28 -6.34 -0.64
CA GLN A 54 -2.51 -7.34 -1.43
C GLN A 54 -1.13 -6.96 -2.00
N VAL A 55 -0.98 -6.00 -2.92
CA VAL A 55 0.36 -5.48 -3.30
C VAL A 55 0.50 -4.05 -2.83
N MET A 56 1.24 -3.90 -1.74
CA MET A 56 0.99 -2.81 -0.82
C MET A 56 2.11 -1.79 -0.82
N CYS A 57 1.76 -0.66 -1.41
CA CYS A 57 2.47 0.61 -1.38
C CYS A 57 2.00 1.43 -0.17
N CYS A 58 2.90 2.20 0.45
CA CYS A 58 2.59 3.18 1.50
C CYS A 58 1.87 2.57 2.73
N ILE A 59 0.66 3.04 3.06
CA ILE A 59 -0.10 2.67 4.27
C ILE A 59 -0.92 1.37 4.13
N ALA A 60 -1.04 0.81 2.92
CA ALA A 60 -1.82 -0.40 2.67
C ALA A 60 -1.44 -1.65 3.53
N PRO A 61 -0.18 -1.87 3.99
CA PRO A 61 0.17 -3.03 4.81
C PRO A 61 -0.58 -3.16 6.15
N VAL A 62 -1.14 -2.07 6.67
CA VAL A 62 -2.02 -2.08 7.86
C VAL A 62 -3.18 -3.06 7.71
N LEU A 63 -3.66 -3.30 6.49
CA LEU A 63 -4.85 -4.09 6.22
C LEU A 63 -4.53 -5.56 5.93
N ALA A 64 -3.34 -5.87 5.41
CA ALA A 64 -2.81 -7.24 5.52
C ALA A 64 -2.56 -7.61 6.97
N ALA A 65 -1.98 -6.70 7.78
CA ALA A 65 -1.75 -6.95 9.19
C ALA A 65 -3.03 -7.27 9.98
N LYS A 66 -4.19 -6.77 9.51
CA LYS A 66 -5.50 -7.07 10.10
C LYS A 66 -6.21 -8.30 9.49
N ALA A 67 -5.89 -8.67 8.25
CA ALA A 67 -6.52 -9.79 7.53
C ALA A 67 -5.71 -11.11 7.57
N LEU A 68 -4.39 -11.02 7.79
CA LEU A 68 -3.44 -12.14 7.75
C LEU A 68 -2.63 -12.17 9.06
N PRO A 69 -3.16 -12.81 10.13
CA PRO A 69 -2.53 -12.82 11.44
C PRO A 69 -1.09 -13.35 11.41
N GLY A 70 -0.14 -12.54 11.88
CA GLY A 70 1.28 -12.90 11.91
C GLY A 70 1.99 -12.85 10.56
N CYS A 71 1.50 -12.08 9.58
CA CYS A 71 2.23 -11.84 8.34
C CYS A 71 3.52 -11.00 8.56
N GLU A 72 4.49 -11.19 7.67
CA GLU A 72 5.69 -10.35 7.60
C GLU A 72 5.50 -9.22 6.57
N ILE A 73 5.81 -7.98 6.94
CA ILE A 73 5.55 -6.78 6.11
C ILE A 73 6.64 -5.72 6.31
N THR A 74 6.83 -4.83 5.34
CA THR A 74 7.64 -3.62 5.54
C THR A 74 6.83 -2.33 5.39
N MET A 75 7.07 -1.38 6.30
CA MET A 75 6.76 0.04 6.12
C MET A 75 8.01 0.84 5.70
N GLY A 76 9.17 0.19 5.54
CA GLY A 76 10.47 0.82 5.40
C GLY A 76 11.34 0.71 6.64
N GLN A 77 11.42 1.76 7.47
CA GLN A 77 12.18 1.76 8.72
C GLN A 77 11.27 1.96 9.94
N ASP A 78 11.72 1.51 11.10
CA ASP A 78 11.07 1.76 12.40
C ASP A 78 11.74 2.88 13.23
N LYS A 79 12.81 3.50 12.72
CA LYS A 79 13.41 4.72 13.27
C LYS A 79 13.01 5.96 12.46
N GLU A 80 12.42 6.93 13.15
CA GLU A 80 11.98 8.21 12.60
C GLU A 80 13.17 9.13 12.22
N CYS A 81 13.12 9.70 11.02
CA CYS A 81 14.02 10.76 10.54
C CYS A 81 13.41 11.47 9.31
N GLU A 82 14.10 12.48 8.76
CA GLU A 82 13.65 13.23 7.57
C GLU A 82 13.35 12.35 6.34
N ARG A 83 14.12 11.27 6.12
CA ARG A 83 13.86 10.29 5.05
C ARG A 83 12.71 9.33 5.39
N TRP A 84 12.34 9.20 6.67
CA TRP A 84 11.36 8.24 7.21
C TRP A 84 10.42 8.89 8.24
N PRO A 85 9.59 9.89 7.84
CA PRO A 85 8.77 10.65 8.77
C PRO A 85 7.64 9.82 9.42
N TYR A 86 7.25 8.70 8.80
CA TYR A 86 6.16 7.84 9.26
C TYR A 86 6.64 6.52 9.90
N ALA A 87 7.92 6.43 10.29
CA ALA A 87 8.52 5.21 10.83
C ALA A 87 7.77 4.61 12.05
N LYS A 88 7.11 5.46 12.85
CA LYS A 88 6.28 5.06 14.00
C LYS A 88 5.20 4.03 13.64
N THR A 89 4.70 4.02 12.40
CA THR A 89 3.71 3.02 11.95
C THR A 89 4.25 1.59 12.05
N ALA A 90 5.57 1.38 11.99
CA ALA A 90 6.19 0.08 12.21
C ALA A 90 5.91 -0.50 13.62
N THR A 91 5.76 0.36 14.64
CA THR A 91 5.35 -0.07 15.99
C THR A 91 3.92 -0.56 15.98
N SER A 92 3.00 0.18 15.34
CA SER A 92 1.60 -0.25 15.22
C SER A 92 1.42 -1.55 14.43
N MET A 93 2.34 -1.88 13.50
CA MET A 93 2.32 -3.19 12.84
C MET A 93 2.68 -4.33 13.80
N LYS A 94 3.63 -4.09 14.72
CA LYS A 94 4.00 -5.03 15.79
C LYS A 94 2.85 -5.19 16.81
N GLU A 95 2.14 -4.10 17.12
CA GLU A 95 0.93 -4.10 17.98
C GLU A 95 -0.25 -4.86 17.36
N LEU A 96 -0.41 -4.80 16.03
CA LEU A 96 -1.36 -5.64 15.26
C LEU A 96 -0.89 -7.10 15.10
N GLY A 97 0.14 -7.53 15.84
CA GLY A 97 0.63 -8.91 15.85
C GLY A 97 1.42 -9.32 14.61
N CYS A 98 1.93 -8.37 13.83
CA CYS A 98 2.63 -8.63 12.57
C CYS A 98 4.12 -8.28 12.63
N LYS A 99 4.93 -9.01 11.87
CA LYS A 99 6.39 -8.88 11.89
C LYS A 99 6.83 -7.79 10.91
N HIS A 100 7.02 -6.58 11.42
CA HIS A 100 7.68 -5.53 10.64
C HIS A 100 9.14 -5.91 10.36
N VAL A 101 9.55 -5.85 9.09
CA VAL A 101 10.93 -6.06 8.63
C VAL A 101 11.47 -4.78 8.04
N ASN A 102 12.53 -4.22 8.65
CA ASN A 102 13.18 -3.01 8.14
C ASN A 102 13.79 -3.27 6.75
N LYS A 103 13.58 -2.33 5.83
CA LYS A 103 14.04 -2.32 4.45
C LYS A 103 14.60 -0.95 4.07
N LYS A 104 15.59 -0.93 3.19
CA LYS A 104 16.10 0.33 2.61
C LYS A 104 15.09 0.91 1.63
N VAL A 105 15.39 2.11 1.17
CA VAL A 105 14.51 2.90 0.32
C VAL A 105 14.07 2.09 -0.91
N GLY A 106 15.01 1.62 -1.74
CA GLY A 106 14.76 0.84 -2.96
C GLY A 106 14.51 -0.66 -2.78
N GLU A 107 14.13 -1.14 -1.58
CA GLU A 107 13.92 -2.57 -1.31
C GLU A 107 12.44 -2.92 -1.13
N VAL A 108 12.09 -4.18 -1.41
CA VAL A 108 10.79 -4.79 -1.08
C VAL A 108 10.96 -5.87 -0.01
N HIS A 109 9.86 -6.26 0.64
CA HIS A 109 9.79 -7.44 1.50
C HIS A 109 8.72 -8.40 1.00
N ILE A 110 9.04 -9.70 1.02
CA ILE A 110 8.22 -10.80 0.54
C ILE A 110 7.99 -11.76 1.71
N ASP A 111 6.73 -11.97 2.08
CA ASP A 111 6.30 -13.07 2.94
C ASP A 111 5.81 -14.21 2.03
N VAL A 112 6.70 -15.18 1.79
CA VAL A 112 6.44 -16.33 0.91
C VAL A 112 5.34 -17.24 1.49
N LYS A 113 5.19 -17.30 2.82
CA LYS A 113 4.18 -18.13 3.50
C LYS A 113 2.77 -17.60 3.22
N ASN A 114 2.60 -16.28 3.21
CA ASN A 114 1.32 -15.61 2.96
C ASN A 114 1.18 -15.05 1.52
N LYS A 115 2.09 -15.41 0.59
CA LYS A 115 2.20 -14.87 -0.78
C LYS A 115 2.12 -13.33 -0.88
N LEU A 116 2.69 -12.62 0.09
CA LEU A 116 2.48 -11.17 0.26
C LEU A 116 3.75 -10.37 -0.12
N VAL A 117 3.59 -9.29 -0.90
CA VAL A 117 4.70 -8.39 -1.27
C VAL A 117 4.41 -6.96 -0.83
N THR A 118 5.40 -6.32 -0.19
CA THR A 118 5.27 -4.99 0.42
C THR A 118 6.43 -4.06 0.10
N SER A 119 6.13 -2.76 -0.06
CA SER A 119 7.14 -1.71 -0.18
C SER A 119 6.69 -0.40 0.46
N SER A 120 7.67 0.33 1.00
CA SER A 120 7.47 1.62 1.65
C SER A 120 6.90 2.70 0.74
N ALA A 121 7.37 2.77 -0.50
CA ALA A 121 7.03 3.83 -1.47
C ALA A 121 7.06 5.24 -0.82
N PHE A 122 5.93 5.95 -0.78
CA PHE A 122 5.82 7.31 -0.21
C PHE A 122 5.86 7.38 1.33
N MET A 123 5.98 6.26 2.06
CA MET A 123 6.33 6.29 3.49
C MET A 123 7.77 6.81 3.75
N CYS A 124 8.56 6.97 2.69
CA CYS A 124 9.82 7.70 2.71
C CYS A 124 9.80 8.94 1.82
N ASN A 125 10.56 9.96 2.22
CA ASN A 125 10.78 11.17 1.42
C ASN A 125 11.82 10.89 0.31
N ALA A 126 11.37 10.27 -0.79
CA ALA A 126 12.21 9.83 -1.91
C ALA A 126 11.77 10.41 -3.26
N PRO A 127 12.73 10.63 -4.20
CA PRO A 127 12.43 10.95 -5.59
C PRO A 127 11.45 9.97 -6.24
N ILE A 128 10.56 10.48 -7.09
CA ILE A 128 9.51 9.69 -7.73
C ILE A 128 10.05 8.54 -8.60
N HIS A 129 11.25 8.68 -9.19
CA HIS A 129 11.88 7.58 -9.95
C HIS A 129 12.24 6.40 -9.04
N GLU A 130 12.85 6.64 -7.87
CA GLU A 130 13.14 5.55 -6.92
C GLU A 130 11.85 4.82 -6.50
N VAL A 131 10.73 5.54 -6.40
CA VAL A 131 9.41 4.96 -6.04
C VAL A 131 8.83 4.15 -7.20
N PHE A 132 8.94 4.65 -8.44
CA PHE A 132 8.53 3.94 -9.65
C PHE A 132 9.31 2.62 -9.83
N ASP A 133 10.64 2.66 -9.71
CA ASP A 133 11.52 1.49 -9.86
C ASP A 133 11.12 0.37 -8.88
N ARG A 134 10.78 0.74 -7.65
CA ARG A 134 10.26 -0.18 -6.62
C ARG A 134 8.91 -0.79 -6.97
N VAL A 135 7.99 -0.03 -7.56
CA VAL A 135 6.70 -0.58 -7.99
C VAL A 135 6.92 -1.62 -9.10
N GLY A 136 7.88 -1.38 -10.00
CA GLY A 136 8.35 -2.36 -10.98
C GLY A 136 8.90 -3.64 -10.33
N VAL A 137 9.81 -3.52 -9.36
CA VAL A 137 10.33 -4.67 -8.60
C VAL A 137 9.21 -5.38 -7.84
N MET A 138 8.32 -4.65 -7.17
CA MET A 138 7.23 -5.19 -6.37
C MET A 138 6.24 -6.03 -7.20
N VAL A 139 5.88 -5.58 -8.40
CA VAL A 139 5.10 -6.37 -9.36
C VAL A 139 5.90 -7.56 -9.89
N THR A 140 7.20 -7.38 -10.15
CA THR A 140 8.09 -8.47 -10.63
C THR A 140 8.25 -9.58 -9.60
N GLU A 141 8.26 -9.28 -8.29
CA GLU A 141 8.27 -10.30 -7.24
C GLU A 141 6.89 -10.96 -7.05
N LEU A 142 5.78 -10.22 -7.20
CA LEU A 142 4.43 -10.82 -7.20
C LEU A 142 4.28 -11.87 -8.30
N LEU A 143 4.74 -11.56 -9.51
CA LEU A 143 4.66 -12.44 -10.68
C LEU A 143 5.49 -13.74 -10.56
N LYS A 144 6.25 -13.93 -9.46
CA LYS A 144 6.94 -15.19 -9.12
C LYS A 144 6.19 -16.02 -8.07
N LEU A 145 5.08 -15.51 -7.53
CA LEU A 145 4.28 -16.14 -6.47
C LEU A 145 2.94 -16.68 -6.99
N VAL A 146 2.58 -16.40 -8.24
CA VAL A 146 1.41 -16.95 -8.94
C VAL A 146 1.78 -18.23 -9.68
#